data_AF-A0A937HDK7-F1
#
_entry.id   AF-A0A937HDK7-F1
#
_cell.length_a   1.000
_cell.length_b   1.000
_cell.length_c   1.000
_cell.angle_alpha   90.00
_cell.angle_beta   90.00
_cell.angle_gamma   90.00
#
_symmetry.space_group_name_H-M   'P 1'
#
loop_
_entity.id
_entity.type
_entity.pdbx_description
1 polymer ?
#
loop_
_entity_poly.entity_id
_entity_poly.type
_entity_poly.pdbx_seq_one_letter_code
_entity_poly.pdbx_strand_id
1 'polypeptide(L)'
;MPSKNVLKITIATLLFSMSGCSSTEKNEEVVMTNEEVSGAQTNSMTSVLSSTDKKNKNFDDLRKQQIVFFDFDNSRIRPAFRDMLRAHASYLIDNKSTKIQIEGHCDERGTPEYNIALGERRAKSVQRYLQSLGV
;
A
#
# COMPACT_ATOMS: atom_id res chain seq x y z
N MET A 1 15.22 26.89 -48.45
CA MET A 1 16.51 27.34 -47.85
C MET A 1 16.31 27.45 -46.34
N PRO A 2 17.08 26.73 -45.51
CA PRO A 2 16.79 26.54 -44.09
C PRO A 2 17.73 27.30 -43.14
N SER A 3 17.20 27.79 -42.02
CA SER A 3 17.94 28.11 -40.77
C SER A 3 17.06 27.66 -39.60
N LYS A 4 17.17 26.46 -39.02
CA LYS A 4 18.25 25.88 -38.18
C LYS A 4 18.67 26.76 -37.01
N ASN A 5 17.81 26.86 -35.99
CA ASN A 5 18.23 27.22 -34.64
C ASN A 5 18.17 25.98 -33.76
N VAL A 6 19.25 25.20 -33.82
CA VAL A 6 19.47 23.97 -33.02
C VAL A 6 20.36 24.37 -31.85
N LEU A 7 19.75 24.77 -30.73
CA LEU A 7 20.50 25.00 -29.49
C LEU A 7 20.65 23.67 -28.76
N LYS A 8 21.76 22.98 -29.05
CA LYS A 8 22.21 21.78 -28.36
C LYS A 8 22.93 22.23 -27.09
N ILE A 9 22.37 21.94 -25.92
CA ILE A 9 23.09 22.03 -24.65
C ILE A 9 23.36 20.60 -24.18
N THR A 10 24.64 20.30 -24.18
CA THR A 10 25.28 19.04 -23.90
C THR A 10 25.16 18.67 -22.42
N ILE A 11 24.67 17.46 -22.17
CA ILE A 11 25.03 16.47 -21.15
C ILE A 11 25.83 17.01 -19.93
N ALA A 12 25.20 16.97 -18.77
CA ALA A 12 25.87 16.70 -17.50
C ALA A 12 25.09 15.57 -16.79
N THR A 13 25.35 14.34 -17.18
CA THR A 13 24.94 13.13 -16.47
C THR A 13 25.68 13.07 -15.14
N LEU A 14 25.04 13.54 -14.07
CA LEU A 14 25.51 13.32 -12.70
C LEU A 14 24.95 11.98 -12.21
N LEU A 15 25.75 10.93 -12.37
CA LEU A 15 25.55 9.62 -11.79
C LEU A 15 25.72 9.73 -10.26
N PHE A 16 24.61 9.80 -9.52
CA PHE A 16 24.63 9.62 -8.07
C PHE A 16 24.26 8.16 -7.76
N SER A 17 25.25 7.28 -7.91
CA SER A 17 25.17 5.89 -7.49
C SER A 17 25.72 5.78 -6.06
N MET A 18 24.87 5.89 -5.06
CA MET A 18 25.18 5.39 -3.71
C MET A 18 24.32 4.16 -3.44
N SER A 19 24.88 3.01 -3.81
CA SER A 19 24.47 1.71 -3.30
C SER A 19 24.84 1.65 -1.82
N GLY A 20 23.91 1.98 -0.94
CA GLY A 20 24.02 1.74 0.49
C GLY A 20 23.49 0.35 0.83
N CYS A 21 24.38 -0.62 0.95
CA CYS A 21 24.16 -1.88 1.67
C CYS A 21 25.16 -1.86 2.83
N SER A 22 24.67 -1.84 4.07
CA SER A 22 25.53 -1.93 5.27
C SER A 22 25.09 -3.11 6.12
N SER A 23 26.06 -3.98 6.36
CA SER A 23 25.98 -5.30 6.94
C SER A 23 25.60 -5.31 8.43
N THR A 24 24.84 -6.35 8.76
CA THR A 24 24.87 -7.19 9.96
C THR A 24 26.08 -6.98 10.89
N GLU A 25 25.82 -6.73 12.17
CA GLU A 25 26.83 -6.73 13.23
C GLU A 25 26.93 -8.10 13.91
N LYS A 26 28.18 -8.61 13.91
CA LYS A 26 28.88 -9.45 14.89
C LYS A 26 28.19 -10.67 15.50
N ASN A 27 28.76 -11.84 15.21
CA ASN A 27 28.69 -13.00 16.11
C ASN A 27 30.04 -13.24 16.79
N GLU A 28 29.92 -13.77 18.01
CA GLU A 28 30.81 -14.69 18.73
C GLU A 28 32.10 -14.21 19.42
N GLU A 29 32.05 -14.31 20.75
CA GLU A 29 33.07 -14.99 21.54
C GLU A 29 32.35 -15.98 22.48
N VAL A 30 32.44 -17.30 22.23
CA VAL A 30 32.71 -18.32 23.27
C VAL A 30 33.37 -19.55 22.60
N VAL A 31 34.56 -19.82 23.13
CA VAL A 31 35.45 -20.99 23.13
C VAL A 31 34.87 -22.38 22.76
N MET A 32 35.73 -23.14 22.05
CA MET A 32 35.64 -24.56 21.68
C MET A 32 35.47 -25.55 22.85
N THR A 33 34.76 -26.66 22.61
CA THR A 33 35.25 -28.04 22.87
C THR A 33 34.44 -29.08 22.06
N ASN A 34 35.13 -30.16 21.69
CA ASN A 34 34.72 -31.29 20.83
C ASN A 34 33.62 -32.19 21.43
N GLU A 35 32.76 -32.78 20.58
CA GLU A 35 32.71 -34.23 20.28
C GLU A 35 31.45 -34.62 19.47
N GLU A 36 31.61 -35.61 18.60
CA GLU A 36 30.59 -36.23 17.74
C GLU A 36 29.38 -36.79 18.50
N VAL A 37 28.21 -36.86 17.85
CA VAL A 37 27.47 -38.12 17.60
C VAL A 37 26.24 -37.91 16.72
N SER A 38 26.12 -38.81 15.75
CA SER A 38 25.01 -39.11 14.84
C SER A 38 23.62 -39.19 15.50
N GLY A 39 22.59 -38.64 14.86
CA GLY A 39 21.18 -38.85 15.25
C GLY A 39 20.19 -38.30 14.23
N ALA A 40 19.29 -39.15 13.74
CA ALA A 40 18.40 -38.95 12.60
C ALA A 40 17.11 -38.14 12.91
N GLN A 41 16.43 -37.73 11.82
CA GLN A 41 14.97 -37.43 11.73
C GLN A 41 14.50 -36.16 12.50
N THR A 42 13.50 -35.37 12.11
CA THR A 42 12.45 -35.36 11.07
C THR A 42 11.69 -34.03 11.21
N ASN A 43 10.86 -33.74 10.20
CA ASN A 43 9.66 -32.90 10.26
C ASN A 43 9.81 -31.38 10.08
N SER A 44 9.90 -31.03 8.80
CA SER A 44 8.86 -30.21 8.14
C SER A 44 7.51 -30.35 8.85
N MET A 45 7.08 -29.33 9.60
CA MET A 45 5.69 -29.01 10.00
C MET A 45 5.70 -27.80 10.95
N THR A 46 5.99 -26.61 10.45
CA THR A 46 5.77 -25.35 11.21
C THR A 46 5.20 -24.22 10.34
N SER A 47 4.97 -24.45 9.03
CA SER A 47 4.50 -23.40 8.12
C SER A 47 2.97 -23.21 8.08
N VAL A 48 2.17 -24.04 8.75
CA VAL A 48 0.70 -24.03 8.54
C VAL A 48 -0.05 -23.15 9.55
N LEU A 49 0.53 -22.85 10.71
CA LEU A 49 -0.13 -22.06 11.76
C LEU A 49 0.12 -20.55 11.67
N SER A 50 1.12 -20.11 10.90
CA SER A 50 1.47 -18.68 10.77
C SER A 50 0.58 -17.88 9.81
N SER A 51 -0.23 -18.55 8.99
CA SER A 51 -1.03 -17.90 7.93
C SER A 51 -2.38 -17.38 8.45
N THR A 52 -2.96 -18.04 9.46
CA THR A 52 -4.28 -17.68 10.01
C THR A 52 -4.17 -16.48 10.95
N ASP A 53 -3.14 -16.43 11.80
CA ASP A 53 -2.93 -15.32 12.74
C ASP A 53 -2.50 -14.02 12.06
N LYS A 54 -1.71 -14.11 10.98
CA LYS A 54 -1.30 -12.93 10.20
C LYS A 54 -2.43 -12.35 9.34
N LYS A 55 -3.38 -13.17 8.86
CA LYS A 55 -4.56 -12.66 8.13
C LYS A 55 -5.52 -11.91 9.06
N ASN A 56 -5.75 -12.44 10.27
CA ASN A 56 -6.67 -11.81 11.22
C ASN A 56 -6.17 -10.44 11.70
N LYS A 57 -4.89 -10.29 12.04
CA LYS A 57 -4.34 -8.99 12.47
C LYS A 57 -4.39 -7.92 11.36
N ASN A 58 -4.10 -8.29 10.12
CA ASN A 58 -4.20 -7.36 8.99
C ASN A 58 -5.63 -6.82 8.80
N PHE A 59 -6.64 -7.66 9.02
CA PHE A 59 -8.02 -7.25 8.83
C PHE A 59 -8.52 -6.29 9.93
N ASP A 60 -8.13 -6.51 11.18
CA ASP A 60 -8.45 -5.59 12.27
C ASP A 60 -7.84 -4.20 12.05
N ASP A 61 -6.64 -4.13 11.45
CA ASP A 61 -6.02 -2.86 11.11
C ASP A 61 -6.70 -2.17 9.92
N LEU A 62 -7.18 -2.92 8.92
CA LEU A 62 -7.99 -2.36 7.83
C LEU A 62 -9.30 -1.74 8.32
N ARG A 63 -9.92 -2.34 9.34
CA ARG A 63 -11.14 -1.78 9.95
C ARG A 63 -10.92 -0.45 10.66
N LYS A 64 -9.70 -0.19 11.15
CA LYS A 64 -9.38 1.10 11.79
C LYS A 64 -9.23 2.24 10.79
N GLN A 65 -8.97 1.94 9.52
CA GLN A 65 -8.69 2.95 8.48
C GLN A 65 -9.68 2.83 7.33
N GLN A 66 -10.85 3.47 7.48
CA GLN A 66 -11.94 3.42 6.51
C GLN A 66 -12.31 4.80 5.94
N ILE A 67 -11.63 5.87 6.37
CA ILE A 67 -11.97 7.26 6.02
C ILE A 67 -10.97 7.81 5.01
N VAL A 68 -11.48 8.39 3.93
CA VAL A 68 -10.70 9.12 2.91
C VAL A 68 -11.03 10.60 3.03
N PHE A 69 -10.02 11.43 3.29
CA PHE A 69 -10.18 12.89 3.31
C PHE A 69 -9.91 13.51 1.94
N PHE A 70 -10.65 14.57 1.64
CA PHE A 70 -10.55 15.31 0.39
C PHE A 70 -10.17 16.77 0.66
N ASP A 71 -9.51 17.38 -0.31
CA ASP A 71 -9.27 18.82 -0.30
C ASP A 71 -10.60 19.58 -0.53
N PHE A 72 -10.57 20.89 -0.24
CA PHE A 72 -11.71 21.77 -0.46
C PHE A 72 -12.17 21.73 -1.93
N ASP A 73 -13.49 21.65 -2.14
CA ASP A 73 -14.13 21.52 -3.46
C ASP A 73 -13.46 20.47 -4.37
N ASN A 74 -13.12 19.31 -3.81
CA ASN A 74 -12.42 18.27 -4.54
C ASN A 74 -12.99 16.87 -4.28
N SER A 75 -12.86 16.00 -5.28
CA SER A 75 -13.21 14.57 -5.24
C SER A 75 -12.05 13.66 -5.66
N ARG A 76 -10.85 14.21 -5.87
CA ARG A 76 -9.64 13.48 -6.21
C ARG A 76 -9.09 12.77 -4.96
N ILE A 77 -8.84 11.47 -5.09
CA ILE A 77 -8.19 10.68 -4.05
C ILE A 77 -6.71 11.07 -3.99
N ARG A 78 -6.27 11.54 -2.82
CA ARG A 78 -4.87 11.89 -2.56
C ARG A 78 -4.00 10.62 -2.52
N PRO A 79 -2.73 10.67 -2.97
CA PRO A 79 -1.83 9.51 -2.95
C PRO A 79 -1.71 8.83 -1.59
N ALA A 80 -1.78 9.59 -0.49
CA ALA A 80 -1.71 9.08 0.88
C ALA A 80 -2.77 8.01 1.24
N PHE A 81 -3.92 7.98 0.54
CA PHE A 81 -4.96 7.00 0.78
C PHE A 81 -4.88 5.78 -0.15
N ARG A 82 -3.97 5.78 -1.13
CA ARG A 82 -3.92 4.72 -2.15
C ARG A 82 -3.47 3.38 -1.59
N ASP A 83 -2.54 3.36 -0.63
CA ASP A 83 -2.07 2.14 0.02
C ASP A 83 -3.20 1.49 0.84
N MET A 84 -3.90 2.30 1.64
CA MET A 84 -5.08 1.86 2.40
C MET A 84 -6.15 1.28 1.46
N LEU A 85 -6.52 2.00 0.40
CA LEU A 85 -7.53 1.52 -0.56
C LEU A 85 -7.08 0.25 -1.30
N ARG A 86 -5.79 0.09 -1.60
CA ARG A 86 -5.25 -1.15 -2.17
C ARG A 86 -5.39 -2.34 -1.23
N ALA A 87 -5.17 -2.13 0.06
CA ALA A 87 -5.32 -3.19 1.04
C ALA A 87 -6.79 -3.59 1.24
N HIS A 88 -7.72 -2.62 1.24
CA HIS A 88 -9.17 -2.91 1.20
C HIS A 88 -9.58 -3.63 -0.09
N ALA A 89 -9.06 -3.23 -1.25
CA ALA A 89 -9.33 -3.91 -2.52
C ALA A 89 -8.88 -5.38 -2.49
N SER A 90 -7.66 -5.64 -2.02
CA SER A 90 -7.14 -7.01 -1.85
C SER A 90 -8.06 -7.84 -0.95
N TYR A 91 -8.55 -7.26 0.15
CA TYR A 91 -9.47 -7.95 1.04
C TYR A 91 -10.79 -8.30 0.35
N LEU A 92 -11.38 -7.37 -0.41
CA LEU A 92 -12.65 -7.61 -1.10
C LEU A 92 -12.53 -8.66 -2.22
N ILE A 93 -11.39 -8.67 -2.93
CA ILE A 93 -11.10 -9.67 -3.96
C ILE A 93 -10.99 -11.08 -3.36
N ASP A 94 -10.33 -11.21 -2.20
CA ASP A 94 -10.21 -12.46 -1.47
C ASP A 94 -11.55 -12.92 -0.85
N ASN A 95 -12.48 -11.98 -0.63
CA ASN A 95 -13.75 -12.21 0.07
C ASN A 95 -14.94 -11.77 -0.78
N LYS A 96 -15.13 -12.40 -1.95
CA LYS A 96 -16.14 -12.00 -2.96
C LYS A 96 -17.61 -11.97 -2.49
N SER A 97 -17.93 -12.60 -1.37
CA SER A 97 -19.26 -12.54 -0.75
C SER A 97 -19.49 -11.25 0.05
N THR A 98 -18.42 -10.54 0.43
CA THR A 98 -18.48 -9.29 1.18
C THR A 98 -18.97 -8.17 0.28
N LYS A 99 -19.95 -7.40 0.78
CA LYS A 99 -20.41 -6.16 0.17
C LYS A 99 -20.03 -4.99 1.06
N ILE A 100 -19.70 -3.87 0.44
CA ILE A 100 -19.41 -2.62 1.13
C ILE A 100 -20.31 -1.50 0.62
N GLN A 101 -20.58 -0.53 1.49
CA GLN A 101 -21.23 0.72 1.17
C GLN A 101 -20.20 1.85 1.25
N ILE A 102 -20.18 2.73 0.27
CA ILE A 102 -19.28 3.89 0.23
C ILE A 102 -20.14 5.14 0.39
N GLU A 103 -19.93 5.85 1.49
CA GLU A 103 -20.64 7.08 1.81
C GLU A 103 -19.75 8.30 1.56
N GLY A 104 -20.34 9.34 0.99
CA GLY A 104 -19.66 10.59 0.70
C GLY A 104 -20.22 11.71 1.55
N HIS A 105 -19.35 12.37 2.30
CA HIS A 105 -19.72 13.47 3.18
C HIS A 105 -19.09 14.79 2.72
N CYS A 106 -19.75 15.88 3.10
CA CYS A 106 -19.28 17.25 2.94
C CYS A 106 -19.47 17.99 4.26
N ASP A 107 -18.80 19.13 4.40
CA ASP A 107 -19.00 20.03 5.53
C ASP A 107 -20.26 20.91 5.30
N GLU A 108 -20.59 21.75 6.27
CA GLU A 108 -21.78 22.61 6.24
C GLU A 108 -21.65 23.83 5.30
N ARG A 109 -20.55 23.92 4.53
CA ARG A 109 -20.27 25.07 3.68
C ARG A 109 -21.01 24.94 2.34
N GLY A 110 -21.61 26.03 1.86
CA GLY A 110 -22.35 26.03 0.60
C GLY A 110 -23.79 25.53 0.74
N THR A 111 -24.43 25.20 -0.39
CA THR A 111 -25.84 24.74 -0.37
C THR A 111 -25.94 23.24 -0.10
N PRO A 112 -27.02 22.76 0.55
CA PRO A 112 -27.23 21.34 0.79
C PRO A 112 -27.20 20.50 -0.50
N GLU A 113 -27.82 20.99 -1.57
CA GLU A 113 -27.92 20.28 -2.86
C GLU A 113 -26.54 20.11 -3.50
N TYR A 114 -25.72 21.15 -3.42
CA TYR A 114 -24.34 21.09 -3.90
C TYR A 114 -23.52 20.09 -3.09
N ASN A 115 -23.68 20.07 -1.76
CA ASN A 115 -22.98 19.14 -0.87
C ASN A 115 -23.39 17.69 -1.10
N ILE A 116 -24.67 17.42 -1.38
CA ILE A 116 -25.15 16.09 -1.79
C ILE A 116 -24.43 15.66 -3.08
N ALA A 117 -24.41 16.52 -4.10
CA ALA A 117 -23.74 16.21 -5.35
C ALA A 117 -22.21 16.02 -5.19
N LEU A 118 -21.56 16.82 -4.35
CA LEU A 118 -20.12 16.69 -4.07
C LEU A 118 -19.80 15.41 -3.29
N GLY A 119 -20.63 15.06 -2.30
CA GLY A 119 -20.53 13.80 -1.56
C GLY A 119 -20.66 12.60 -2.49
N GLU A 120 -21.67 12.61 -3.37
CA GLU A 120 -21.85 11.55 -4.37
C GLU A 120 -20.63 11.43 -5.30
N ARG A 121 -20.05 12.55 -5.76
CA ARG A 121 -18.82 12.53 -6.58
C ARG A 121 -17.64 11.90 -5.83
N ARG A 122 -17.49 12.21 -4.53
CA ARG A 122 -16.43 11.64 -3.67
C ARG A 122 -16.60 10.13 -3.51
N ALA A 123 -17.82 9.67 -3.22
CA ALA A 123 -18.12 8.24 -3.12
C ALA A 123 -17.85 7.50 -4.44
N LYS A 124 -18.32 8.05 -5.58
CA LYS A 124 -18.06 7.50 -6.92
C LYS A 124 -16.57 7.47 -7.26
N SER A 125 -15.78 8.44 -6.81
CA SER A 125 -14.32 8.46 -7.00
C SER A 125 -13.65 7.26 -6.33
N VAL A 126 -13.99 6.99 -5.06
CA VAL A 126 -13.50 5.82 -4.32
C VAL A 126 -13.98 4.52 -4.96
N GLN A 127 -15.26 4.44 -5.32
CA GLN A 127 -15.81 3.28 -6.01
C GLN A 127 -15.04 2.95 -7.29
N ARG A 128 -14.84 3.93 -8.17
CA ARG A 128 -14.11 3.76 -9.44
C ARG A 128 -12.66 3.35 -9.20
N TYR A 129 -12.03 3.89 -8.16
CA TYR A 129 -10.67 3.51 -7.80
C TYR A 129 -10.60 2.04 -7.37
N LEU A 130 -11.52 1.57 -6.51
CA LEU A 130 -11.57 0.15 -6.12
C LEU A 130 -11.87 -0.76 -7.31
N GLN A 131 -12.80 -0.37 -8.19
CA GLN A 131 -13.07 -1.11 -9.44
C GLN A 131 -11.84 -1.19 -10.34
N SER A 132 -11.04 -0.12 -10.42
CA SER A 132 -9.79 -0.13 -11.19
C SER A 132 -8.73 -1.08 -10.62
N LEU A 133 -8.87 -1.50 -9.36
CA LEU A 133 -8.02 -2.49 -8.70
C LEU A 133 -8.58 -3.92 -8.83
N GLY A 134 -9.75 -4.11 -9.43
CA GLY A 134 -10.35 -5.42 -9.69
C GLY A 134 -11.36 -5.92 -8.65
N VAL A 135 -11.86 -5.03 -7.79
CA VAL A 135 -12.98 -5.31 -6.86
C VAL A 135 -14.30 -5.48 -7.62
#